data_AF-A0A2M7QMF5-F1
#
_entry.id   AF-A0A2M7QMF5-F1
#
_cell.length_a   1.000
_cell.length_b   1.000
_cell.length_c   1.000
_cell.angle_alpha   90.00
_cell.angle_beta   90.00
_cell.angle_gamma   90.00
#
_symmetry.space_group_name_H-M   'P 1'
#
loop_
_entity.id
_entity.type
_entity.pdbx_description
1 polymer ?
#
loop_
_entity_poly.entity_id
_entity_poly.type
_entity_poly.pdbx_seq_one_letter_code
_entity_poly.pdbx_strand_id
1 'polypeptide(L)' 'MSRIDEEALAEAYNRGLACEKAGDIDGAARAYAQVLRIDPDDRGGAAVRLAAMGRAPAPDRAPEAY' A
#
# COMPACT_ATOMS: atom_id res chain seq x y z
N MET A 1 -13.92 17.52 6.68
CA MET A 1 -12.94 16.45 6.94
C MET A 1 -13.37 15.27 6.11
N SER A 2 -12.71 15.04 4.97
CA SER A 2 -12.99 13.85 4.17
C SER A 2 -12.76 12.64 5.08
N ARG A 3 -13.84 11.90 5.31
CA ARG A 3 -13.84 10.71 6.15
C ARG A 3 -13.04 9.68 5.36
N ILE A 4 -11.75 9.56 5.66
CA ILE A 4 -10.99 8.41 5.22
C ILE A 4 -11.71 7.21 5.81
N ASP A 5 -11.91 6.16 5.02
CA ASP A 5 -12.45 4.90 5.53
C ASP A 5 -11.37 4.25 6.42
N GLU A 6 -11.31 4.68 7.68
CA GLU A 6 -10.31 4.26 8.66
C GLU A 6 -10.33 2.73 8.89
N GLU A 7 -11.52 2.10 8.80
CA GLU A 7 -11.64 0.64 8.84
C GLU A 7 -10.99 -0.02 7.62
N ALA A 8 -11.29 0.47 6.42
CA ALA A 8 -10.70 -0.07 5.19
C ALA A 8 -9.19 0.15 5.16
N LEU A 9 -8.73 1.29 5.68
CA LEU A 9 -7.31 1.63 5.84
C LEU A 9 -6.61 0.62 6.77
N ALA A 10 -7.17 0.41 7.95
CA ALA A 10 -6.62 -0.52 8.94
C ALA A 10 -6.65 -1.96 8.43
N GLU A 11 -7.71 -2.38 7.75
CA GLU A 11 -7.81 -3.72 7.14
C GLU A 11 -6.72 -3.94 6.09
N ALA A 12 -6.56 -3.01 5.14
CA ALA A 12 -5.54 -3.10 4.11
C ALA A 12 -4.13 -3.13 4.71
N TYR A 13 -3.87 -2.32 5.75
CA TYR A 13 -2.58 -2.28 6.43
C TYR A 13 -2.28 -3.59 7.19
N ASN A 14 -3.25 -4.11 7.94
CA ASN A 14 -3.11 -5.37 8.66
C ASN A 14 -2.90 -6.56 7.70
N ARG A 15 -3.55 -6.54 6.55
CA ARG A 15 -3.33 -7.54 5.49
C ARG A 15 -1.90 -7.47 4.96
N GLY A 16 -1.35 -6.26 4.76
CA GLY A 16 0.04 -6.06 4.38
C GLY A 16 1.02 -6.67 5.38
N LEU A 17 0.81 -6.40 6.67
CA LEU A 17 1.60 -6.99 7.76
C LEU A 17 1.48 -8.52 7.82
N ALA A 18 0.28 -9.07 7.60
CA ALA A 18 0.07 -10.51 7.60
C ALA A 18 0.81 -11.20 6.44
N CYS A 19 0.76 -10.60 5.25
CA CYS A 19 1.52 -11.06 4.09
C CYS A 19 3.04 -10.96 4.32
N GLU A 20 3.55 -9.87 4.91
CA GLU A 20 4.97 -9.77 5.31
C GLU A 20 5.38 -10.91 6.23
N LYS A 21 4.58 -11.18 7.26
CA LYS A 21 4.85 -12.27 8.21
C LYS A 21 4.79 -13.65 7.55
N ALA A 22 3.97 -13.81 6.53
CA ALA A 22 3.88 -15.03 5.73
C ALA A 22 5.00 -15.17 4.69
N GLY A 23 5.81 -14.12 4.47
CA GLY A 23 6.81 -14.06 3.41
C GLY A 23 6.24 -13.81 2.01
N ASP A 24 4.94 -13.50 1.91
CA ASP A 24 4.28 -13.13 0.66
C ASP A 24 4.50 -11.63 0.37
N ILE A 25 5.67 -11.32 -0.18
CA ILE A 25 6.07 -9.93 -0.45
C ILE A 25 5.17 -9.27 -1.52
N ASP A 26 4.73 -10.02 -2.53
CA ASP A 26 3.85 -9.50 -3.57
C ASP A 26 2.43 -9.23 -3.03
N GLY A 27 1.92 -10.10 -2.15
CA GLY A 27 0.67 -9.87 -1.43
C GLY A 27 0.75 -8.66 -0.50
N ALA A 28 1.86 -8.50 0.22
CA ALA A 28 2.09 -7.36 1.09
C ALA A 28 2.12 -6.05 0.29
N ALA A 29 2.80 -6.05 -0.85
CA ALA A 29 2.88 -4.88 -1.72
C ALA A 29 1.50 -4.46 -2.26
N ARG A 30 0.66 -5.41 -2.65
CA ARG A 30 -0.72 -5.12 -3.10
C ARG A 30 -1.58 -4.52 -1.99
N ALA A 31 -1.45 -5.03 -0.77
CA ALA A 31 -2.20 -4.54 0.38
C ALA A 31 -1.77 -3.11 0.77
N TYR A 32 -0.46 -2.84 0.84
CA TYR A 32 0.05 -1.49 1.10
C TYR A 32 -0.29 -0.49 -0.02
N ALA A 33 -0.34 -0.94 -1.28
CA ALA A 33 -0.83 -0.09 -2.37
C ALA A 33 -2.32 0.28 -2.22
N GLN A 34 -3.14 -0.59 -1.60
CA GLN A 34 -4.52 -0.23 -1.23
C GLN A 34 -4.56 0.80 -0.11
N VAL A 35 -3.69 0.69 0.91
CA VAL A 35 -3.57 1.70 1.98
C VAL A 35 -3.33 3.09 1.38
N LEU A 36 -2.38 3.21 0.44
CA LEU A 36 -2.07 4.47 -0.23
C LEU A 36 -3.20 5.01 -1.13
N ARG A 37 -4.10 4.15 -1.62
CA ARG A 37 -5.29 4.59 -2.35
C ARG A 37 -6.37 5.17 -1.43
N ILE A 38 -6.45 4.66 -0.19
CA ILE A 38 -7.42 5.09 0.82
C ILE A 38 -6.91 6.33 1.57
N ASP A 39 -5.64 6.31 1.97
CA ASP A 39 -4.93 7.41 2.61
C ASP A 39 -3.70 7.81 1.77
N PRO A 40 -3.87 8.72 0.79
CA PRO A 40 -2.76 9.22 -0.01
C PRO A 40 -1.76 10.07 0.78
N ASP A 41 -2.12 10.48 2.01
CA ASP A 41 -1.23 11.20 2.93
C ASP A 41 -0.23 10.26 3.63
N ASP A 42 -0.36 8.95 3.40
CA ASP A 42 0.50 7.88 3.94
C ASP A 42 0.76 7.98 5.45
N ARG A 43 -0.27 8.29 6.23
CA ARG A 43 -0.12 8.45 7.70
C ARG A 43 0.28 7.14 8.37
N GLY A 44 -0.05 6.02 7.75
CA GLY A 44 0.32 4.68 8.19
C GLY A 44 1.74 4.24 7.79
N GLY A 45 2.45 4.99 6.94
CA GLY A 45 3.80 4.64 6.48
C GLY A 45 3.85 3.41 5.55
N ALA A 46 2.77 3.15 4.81
CA ALA A 46 2.70 2.10 3.80
C ALA A 46 3.68 2.33 2.64
N ALA A 47 3.97 3.58 2.27
CA ALA A 47 4.97 3.86 1.23
C ALA A 47 6.38 3.42 1.67
N VAL A 48 6.72 3.60 2.94
CA VAL A 48 8.01 3.16 3.51
C VAL A 48 8.13 1.64 3.47
N ARG A 49 7.05 0.92 3.80
CA ARG A 49 6.98 -0.54 3.72
C ARG A 49 7.21 -1.03 2.29
N LEU A 50 6.53 -0.42 1.31
CA LEU A 50 6.70 -0.74 -0.10
C LEU A 50 8.14 -0.50 -0.57
N ALA A 51 8.74 0.61 -0.17
CA ALA A 51 10.14 0.92 -0.48
C ALA A 51 11.10 -0.11 0.13
N ALA A 52 10.90 -0.50 1.38
CA ALA A 52 11.72 -1.51 2.05
C ALA A 52 11.65 -2.89 1.37
N MET A 53 10.51 -3.21 0.74
CA MET A 53 10.33 -4.44 -0.05
C MET A 53 10.91 -4.36 -1.47
N GLY A 54 11.46 -3.21 -1.89
CA GLY A 54 11.81 -2.98 -3.30
C GLY A 54 10.59 -2.96 -4.23
N ARG A 55 9.40 -2.77 -3.66
CA ARG A 55 8.09 -2.71 -4.34
C ARG A 55 7.45 -1.33 -4.19
N ALA A 56 8.27 -0.30 -3.99
CA ALA A 56 7.81 1.09 -4.01
C ALA A 56 6.86 1.28 -5.21
N PRO A 57 5.71 1.94 -5.02
CA PRO A 57 4.85 2.22 -6.15
C PRO A 57 5.72 2.98 -7.16
N ALA A 58 6.00 2.35 -8.30
CA ALA A 58 6.68 3.04 -9.37
C ALA A 58 5.86 4.31 -9.62
N PRO A 59 6.49 5.50 -9.71
CA PRO A 59 5.75 6.71 -10.01
C PRO A 59 4.92 6.42 -11.26
N ASP A 60 3.62 6.68 -11.17
CA ASP A 60 2.62 6.39 -12.19
C ASP A 60 2.98 7.10 -13.51
N ARG A 61 3.88 6.48 -14.26
CA ARG A 61 4.28 6.79 -15.63
C ARG A 61 4.74 5.49 -16.29
N ALA A 62 3.81 4.57 -16.45
CA ALA A 62 3.73 3.90 -17.74
C ALA A 62 2.74 4.75 -18.56
N PRO A 63 3.17 5.60 -19.52
CA PRO A 63 2.24 6.00 -20.55
C PRO A 63 1.78 4.69 -21.22
N GLU A 64 0.48 4.39 -21.15
CA GLU A 64 -0.14 3.48 -22.11
C GLU A 64 0.10 4.12 -23.48
N ALA A 65 1.23 3.78 -24.09
CA ALA A 65 1.52 4.13 -25.46
C ALA A 65 0.60 3.28 -26.34
N TYR A 66 -0.45 3.91 -26.86
CA TYR A 66 -1.18 3.46 -28.03
C TYR A 66 -1.03 4.50 -29.14
#